data_AF-A0A1H3NHC1-F1
#
_entry.id   AF-A0A1H3NHC1-F1
#
_cell.length_a   1.000
_cell.length_b   1.000
_cell.length_c   1.000
_cell.angle_alpha   90.00
_cell.angle_beta   90.00
_cell.angle_gamma   90.00
#
_symmetry.space_group_name_H-M   'P 1'
#
loop_
_entity.id
_entity.type
_entity.pdbx_description
1 polymer ?
#
loop_
_entity_poly.entity_id
_entity_poly.type
_entity_poly.pdbx_seq_one_letter_code
_entity_poly.pdbx_strand_id
1 'polypeptide(L)'
;MKNSRCAHHREALSASEASRRKFLQLAVLGSGVSLLAVMTEMPAARAEGQARTLLLSCMDYRLMDEVERYMLRRGLYHSYDHIVLAGASLGAITDKYPEWSRTFWDHLDLSVKLHGIHRAYSEIQRPLLRSQVKIPL
;
A
#
# COMPACT_ATOMS: atom_id res chain seq x y z
N MET A 1 -53.48 -32.16 -39.10
CA MET A 1 -52.05 -31.79 -38.92
C MET A 1 -51.39 -31.77 -40.29
N LYS A 2 -51.09 -30.59 -40.84
CA LYS A 2 -50.46 -30.41 -42.16
C LYS A 2 -49.03 -29.92 -41.92
N ASN A 3 -48.03 -30.70 -42.33
CA ASN A 3 -46.63 -30.36 -42.18
C ASN A 3 -46.09 -29.85 -43.53
N SER A 4 -45.76 -28.56 -43.59
CA SER A 4 -45.17 -27.90 -44.77
C SER A 4 -43.92 -27.13 -44.38
N ARG A 5 -42.80 -27.61 -44.94
CA ARG A 5 -41.58 -26.93 -45.42
C ARG A 5 -40.91 -25.83 -44.57
N CYS A 6 -39.58 -25.93 -44.46
CA CYS A 6 -38.68 -24.88 -44.98
C CYS A 6 -37.24 -25.41 -45.14
N ALA A 7 -36.69 -25.24 -46.35
CA ALA A 7 -35.29 -25.47 -46.67
C ALA A 7 -34.48 -24.27 -46.17
N HIS A 8 -33.45 -24.51 -45.36
CA HIS A 8 -32.51 -23.46 -44.96
C HIS A 8 -31.22 -23.55 -45.76
N HIS A 9 -31.03 -22.46 -46.50
CA HIS A 9 -29.86 -22.00 -47.24
C HIS A 9 -28.56 -22.20 -46.45
N ARG A 10 -27.56 -22.81 -47.07
CA ARG A 10 -26.24 -23.08 -46.48
C ARG A 10 -25.17 -22.31 -47.24
N GLU A 11 -24.99 -21.02 -46.95
CA GLU A 11 -23.83 -20.25 -47.44
C GLU A 11 -23.40 -19.16 -46.46
N ALA A 12 -22.10 -18.85 -46.47
CA ALA A 12 -21.38 -17.78 -45.77
C ALA A 12 -20.71 -18.09 -44.40
N LEU A 13 -19.73 -19.00 -44.39
CA LEU A 13 -18.74 -19.14 -43.29
C LEU A 13 -17.27 -19.12 -43.78
N SER A 14 -16.90 -18.31 -44.78
CA SER A 14 -15.50 -18.32 -45.29
C SER A 14 -14.79 -16.96 -45.33
N ALA A 15 -15.48 -15.82 -45.30
CA ALA A 15 -14.82 -14.51 -45.40
C ALA A 15 -14.35 -13.94 -44.03
N SER A 16 -15.04 -14.26 -42.94
CA SER A 16 -14.77 -13.71 -41.60
C SER A 16 -13.50 -14.29 -40.95
N GLU A 17 -13.20 -15.56 -41.20
CA GLU A 17 -12.08 -16.24 -40.53
C GLU A 17 -10.70 -15.90 -41.11
N ALA A 18 -10.62 -15.66 -42.43
CA ALA A 18 -9.37 -15.27 -43.09
C ALA A 18 -8.92 -13.85 -42.67
N SER A 19 -9.88 -12.96 -42.41
CA SER A 19 -9.62 -11.59 -41.94
C SER A 19 -9.15 -11.56 -40.48
N ARG A 20 -9.75 -12.38 -39.62
CA ARG A 20 -9.37 -12.50 -38.19
C ARG A 20 -7.97 -13.09 -38.00
N ARG A 21 -7.61 -14.10 -38.79
CA ARG A 21 -6.25 -14.69 -38.76
C ARG A 21 -5.18 -13.71 -39.21
N LYS A 22 -5.44 -12.95 -40.28
CA LYS A 22 -4.52 -11.89 -40.75
C LYS A 22 -4.36 -10.77 -39.72
N PHE A 23 -5.44 -10.38 -39.05
CA PHE A 23 -5.40 -9.37 -37.99
C PHE A 23 -4.59 -9.83 -36.76
N LEU A 24 -4.79 -11.08 -36.32
CA LEU A 24 -4.02 -11.67 -35.22
C LEU A 24 -2.52 -11.81 -35.56
N GLN A 25 -2.20 -12.19 -36.80
CA GLN A 25 -0.80 -12.25 -37.26
C GLN A 25 -0.14 -10.86 -37.29
N LEU A 26 -0.88 -9.82 -37.69
CA LEU A 26 -0.37 -8.44 -37.64
C LEU A 26 -0.18 -7.93 -36.21
N ALA A 27 -1.07 -8.30 -35.28
CA ALA A 27 -0.97 -7.90 -33.88
C ALA A 27 0.26 -8.50 -33.18
N VAL A 28 0.63 -9.75 -33.49
CA VAL A 28 1.80 -10.43 -32.90
C VAL A 28 3.13 -9.85 -33.42
N LEU A 29 3.20 -9.47 -34.69
CA LEU A 29 4.41 -8.87 -35.27
C LEU A 29 4.54 -7.37 -34.96
N GLY A 30 3.42 -6.65 -34.80
CA GLY A 30 3.41 -5.23 -34.43
C GLY A 30 3.63 -4.96 -32.94
N SER A 31 3.46 -5.96 -32.08
CA SER A 31 3.62 -5.84 -30.62
C SER A 31 5.03 -6.13 -30.12
N GLY A 32 5.87 -6.87 -30.87
CA GLY A 32 7.21 -7.28 -30.40
C GLY A 32 8.20 -6.13 -30.17
N VAL A 33 8.16 -5.08 -31.00
CA VAL A 33 9.08 -3.92 -30.86
C VAL A 33 8.54 -2.92 -29.82
N SER A 34 7.22 -2.76 -29.74
CA SER A 34 6.58 -1.85 -28.77
C SER A 34 6.61 -2.40 -27.34
N LEU A 35 6.52 -3.73 -27.15
CA LEU A 35 6.63 -4.32 -25.81
C LEU A 35 8.02 -4.14 -25.22
N LEU A 36 9.10 -4.17 -26.02
CA LEU A 36 10.46 -4.04 -25.50
C LEU A 36 10.75 -2.63 -24.97
N ALA A 37 10.18 -1.60 -25.60
CA ALA A 37 10.30 -0.20 -25.16
C ALA A 37 9.53 0.10 -23.86
N VAL A 38 8.48 -0.65 -23.55
CA VAL A 38 7.71 -0.50 -22.30
C VAL A 38 8.44 -1.07 -21.09
N MET A 39 9.33 -2.06 -21.28
CA MET A 39 10.09 -2.67 -20.17
C MET A 39 11.19 -1.73 -19.63
N THR A 40 11.72 -0.84 -20.47
CA THR A 40 12.82 0.08 -20.11
C THR A 40 12.37 1.26 -19.26
N GLU A 41 11.06 1.51 -19.17
CA GLU A 41 10.49 2.61 -18.37
C GLU A 41 9.65 2.13 -17.17
N MET A 42 9.60 0.82 -16.90
CA MET A 42 9.04 0.38 -15.62
C MET A 42 10.00 0.83 -14.51
N PRO A 43 9.59 1.76 -13.62
CA PRO A 43 10.40 2.05 -12.45
C PRO A 43 10.58 0.72 -11.72
N ALA A 44 11.83 0.32 -11.50
CA ALA A 44 12.14 -0.84 -10.69
C ALA A 44 11.27 -0.75 -9.43
N ALA A 45 10.42 -1.77 -9.22
CA ALA A 45 9.67 -1.91 -7.99
C ALA A 45 10.72 -2.00 -6.88
N ARG A 46 11.03 -0.84 -6.29
CA ARG A 46 11.86 -0.76 -5.10
C ARG A 46 11.11 -1.63 -4.12
N ALA A 47 11.76 -2.69 -3.63
CA ALA A 47 11.32 -3.37 -2.42
C ALA A 47 10.91 -2.27 -1.44
N GLU A 48 9.63 -2.19 -1.09
CA GLU A 48 9.11 -1.17 -0.19
C GLU A 48 10.04 -1.17 1.01
N GLY A 49 10.77 -0.07 1.16
CA GLY A 49 11.89 0.00 2.07
C GLY A 49 11.40 -0.32 3.46
N GLN A 50 12.10 -1.25 4.13
CA GLN A 50 11.96 -1.54 5.56
C GLN A 50 11.46 -0.31 6.32
N ALA A 51 10.45 -0.50 7.16
CA ALA A 51 9.93 0.57 8.01
C ALA A 51 11.11 1.19 8.77
N ARG A 52 11.49 2.41 8.39
CA ARG A 52 12.61 3.15 8.97
C ARG A 52 12.19 4.06 10.12
N THR A 53 10.88 4.10 10.36
CA THR A 53 10.21 5.04 11.23
C THR A 53 9.17 4.31 12.06
N LEU A 54 9.12 4.61 13.35
CA LEU A 54 8.04 4.20 14.23
C LEU A 54 7.11 5.38 14.52
N LEU A 55 5.82 5.15 14.46
CA LEU A 55 4.78 6.09 14.85
C LEU A 55 4.12 5.59 16.14
N LEU A 56 4.06 6.46 17.14
CA LEU A 56 3.27 6.28 18.35
C LEU A 56 2.04 7.20 18.28
N SER A 57 0.83 6.66 18.40
CA SER A 57 -0.38 7.47 18.48
C SER A 57 -1.24 7.11 19.69
N CYS A 58 -2.13 8.03 20.05
CA CYS A 58 -3.20 7.73 21.00
C CYS A 58 -4.20 6.74 20.37
N MET A 59 -4.91 5.97 21.21
CA MET A 59 -5.98 5.04 20.79
C MET A 59 -7.31 5.73 20.41
N ASP A 60 -7.32 7.07 20.37
CA ASP A 60 -8.50 7.82 19.96
C ASP A 60 -8.81 7.56 18.47
N TYR A 61 -9.94 6.90 18.20
CA TYR A 61 -10.35 6.53 16.84
C TYR A 61 -10.49 7.73 15.89
N ARG A 62 -10.67 8.94 16.43
CA ARG A 62 -10.74 10.18 15.63
C ARG A 62 -9.42 10.52 14.96
N LEU A 63 -8.31 9.88 15.36
CA LEU A 63 -6.98 10.12 14.82
C LEU A 63 -6.63 9.24 13.62
N MET A 64 -7.38 8.17 13.31
CA MET A 64 -6.96 7.18 12.30
C MET A 64 -6.71 7.84 10.93
N ASP A 65 -7.68 8.59 10.40
CA ASP A 65 -7.53 9.32 9.14
C ASP A 65 -6.49 10.44 9.22
N GLU A 66 -6.30 11.01 10.41
CA GLU A 66 -5.34 12.10 10.63
C GLU A 66 -3.91 11.62 10.59
N VAL A 67 -3.66 10.46 11.22
CA VAL A 67 -2.40 9.72 11.24
C VAL A 67 -2.02 9.30 9.83
N GLU A 68 -2.94 8.69 9.09
CA GLU A 68 -2.67 8.27 7.72
C GLU A 68 -2.29 9.47 6.85
N ARG A 69 -3.11 10.53 6.86
CA ARG A 69 -2.82 11.77 6.11
C ARG A 69 -1.52 12.44 6.58
N TYR A 70 -1.17 12.34 7.86
CA TYR A 70 0.09 12.86 8.39
C TYR A 70 1.30 12.12 7.83
N MET A 71 1.26 10.78 7.83
CA MET A 71 2.35 9.96 7.28
C MET A 71 2.45 10.09 5.77
N LEU A 72 1.32 10.19 5.06
CA LEU A 72 1.26 10.46 3.63
C LEU A 72 1.96 11.76 3.25
N ARG A 73 1.65 12.87 3.94
CA ARG A 73 2.31 14.17 3.69
C ARG A 73 3.81 14.16 3.97
N ARG A 74 4.31 13.19 4.73
CA ARG A 74 5.74 13.01 5.01
C ARG A 74 6.44 12.06 4.03
N GLY A 75 5.72 11.50 3.07
CA GLY A 75 6.26 10.44 2.21
C GLY A 75 6.59 9.15 2.96
N LEU A 76 5.94 8.94 4.11
CA LEU A 76 6.11 7.75 4.95
C LEU A 76 4.89 6.82 4.84
N TYR A 77 3.99 7.05 3.89
CA TYR A 77 2.86 6.14 3.64
C TYR A 77 3.38 4.74 3.35
N HIS A 78 2.81 3.73 4.02
CA HIS A 78 3.28 2.33 4.02
C HIS A 78 4.75 2.08 4.43
N SER A 79 5.46 3.07 4.99
CA SER A 79 6.87 2.94 5.40
C SER A 79 7.08 3.33 6.87
N TYR A 80 6.24 2.76 7.75
CA TYR A 80 6.33 2.97 9.20
C TYR A 80 5.69 1.82 10.00
N ASP A 81 6.24 1.58 11.19
CA ASP A 81 5.58 0.78 12.22
C ASP A 81 4.64 1.67 13.03
N HIS A 82 3.48 1.15 13.44
CA HIS A 82 2.50 1.94 14.20
C HIS A 82 2.16 1.27 15.53
N ILE A 83 2.52 1.92 16.63
CA ILE A 83 2.09 1.57 17.99
C ILE A 83 0.96 2.50 18.40
N VAL A 84 -0.13 1.92 18.88
CA VAL A 84 -1.27 2.66 19.45
C VAL A 84 -1.28 2.43 20.96
N LEU A 85 -1.08 3.50 21.73
CA LEU A 85 -1.04 3.46 23.19
C LEU A 85 -1.89 4.57 23.79
N ALA A 86 -2.67 4.29 24.83
CA ALA A 86 -3.46 5.30 25.52
C ALA A 86 -2.54 6.43 26.06
N GLY A 87 -2.78 7.66 25.60
CA GLY A 87 -1.94 8.82 25.92
C GLY A 87 -0.64 8.96 25.13
N ALA A 88 -0.37 8.07 24.14
CA ALA A 88 0.82 8.09 23.29
C ALA A 88 2.12 8.30 24.10
N SER A 89 2.90 9.35 23.85
CA SER A 89 4.14 9.59 24.59
C SER A 89 3.94 9.79 26.09
N LEU A 90 2.79 10.32 26.54
CA LEU A 90 2.48 10.41 27.96
C LEU A 90 2.29 9.03 28.57
N GLY A 91 1.66 8.10 27.84
CA GLY A 91 1.52 6.69 28.24
C GLY A 91 2.84 5.91 28.20
N ALA A 92 3.79 6.31 27.34
CA ALA A 92 5.10 5.67 27.22
C ALA A 92 6.07 6.00 28.36
N ILE A 93 5.82 7.09 29.11
CA ILE A 93 6.67 7.55 30.21
C ILE A 93 5.92 7.67 31.54
N THR A 94 4.71 7.11 31.64
CA THR A 94 3.89 7.25 32.83
C THR A 94 4.37 6.33 33.96
N ASP A 95 4.42 6.87 35.17
CA ASP A 95 4.65 6.08 36.40
C ASP A 95 3.35 5.44 36.93
N LYS A 96 2.18 5.91 36.45
CA LYS A 96 0.88 5.44 36.92
C LYS A 96 0.58 4.00 36.45
N TYR A 97 1.09 3.64 35.28
CA TYR A 97 0.89 2.35 34.62
C TYR A 97 2.26 1.85 34.11
N PRO A 98 3.12 1.33 34.99
CA PRO A 98 4.50 0.98 34.64
C PRO A 98 4.58 -0.10 33.55
N GLU A 99 3.57 -0.96 33.45
CA GLU A 99 3.47 -1.98 32.40
C GLU A 99 3.26 -1.38 31.01
N TRP A 100 2.62 -0.21 30.90
CA TRP A 100 2.44 0.49 29.63
C TRP A 100 3.76 1.03 29.11
N SER A 101 4.49 1.74 29.99
CA SER A 101 5.84 2.22 29.69
C SER A 101 6.74 1.06 29.30
N ARG A 102 6.78 -0.03 30.11
CA ARG A 102 7.58 -1.22 29.79
C ARG A 102 7.21 -1.82 28.44
N THR A 103 5.93 -2.04 28.18
CA THR A 103 5.47 -2.64 26.91
C THR A 103 5.86 -1.78 25.72
N PHE A 104 5.74 -0.44 25.83
CA PHE A 104 6.16 0.46 24.78
C PHE A 104 7.66 0.36 24.48
N TRP A 105 8.50 0.39 25.52
CA TRP A 105 9.96 0.31 25.33
C TRP A 105 10.40 -1.06 24.81
N ASP A 106 9.79 -2.15 25.28
CA ASP A 106 10.05 -3.50 24.77
C ASP A 106 9.64 -3.62 23.28
N HIS A 107 8.51 -3.04 22.89
CA HIS A 107 8.05 -3.04 21.49
C HIS A 107 8.94 -2.16 20.60
N LEU A 108 9.41 -1.02 21.11
CA LEU A 108 10.32 -0.14 20.41
C LEU A 108 11.67 -0.82 20.15
N ASP A 109 12.25 -1.47 21.17
CA ASP A 109 13.48 -2.24 21.05
C ASP A 109 13.34 -3.38 20.03
N LEU A 110 12.20 -4.07 20.03
CA LEU A 110 11.91 -5.10 19.03
C LEU A 110 11.82 -4.54 17.62
N SER A 111 11.14 -3.40 17.42
CA SER A 111 11.06 -2.73 16.12
C SER A 111 12.43 -2.24 15.64
N VAL A 112 13.30 -1.73 16.53
CA VAL A 112 14.69 -1.38 16.17
C VAL A 112 15.45 -2.61 15.69
N LYS A 113 15.32 -3.75 16.40
CA LYS A 113 16.01 -5.01 16.07
C LYS A 113 15.50 -5.67 14.79
N LEU A 114 14.19 -5.70 14.57
CA LEU A 114 13.58 -6.43 13.46
C LEU A 114 13.46 -5.57 12.20
N HIS A 115 13.10 -4.29 12.33
CA HIS A 115 12.77 -3.43 11.19
C HIS A 115 13.81 -2.32 10.94
N GLY A 116 14.81 -2.14 11.81
CA GLY A 116 15.86 -1.15 11.61
C GLY A 116 15.38 0.30 11.79
N ILE A 117 14.42 0.50 12.71
CA ILE A 117 13.88 1.81 13.06
C ILE A 117 15.00 2.71 13.60
N HIS A 118 15.07 3.95 13.10
CA HIS A 118 16.02 4.96 13.57
C HIS A 118 15.39 6.35 13.74
N ARG A 119 14.07 6.45 13.56
CA ARG A 119 13.28 7.66 13.87
C ARG A 119 11.96 7.26 14.50
N ALA A 120 11.51 8.02 15.49
CA ALA A 120 10.19 7.87 16.07
C ALA A 120 9.43 9.20 16.02
N TYR A 121 8.13 9.12 15.75
CA TYR A 121 7.18 10.23 15.84
C TYR A 121 6.09 9.88 16.86
N SER A 122 5.58 10.88 17.59
CA SER A 122 4.48 10.70 18.53
C SER A 122 3.37 11.73 18.27
N GLU A 123 2.11 11.27 18.25
CA GLU A 123 0.91 12.11 18.07
C GLU A 123 -0.08 11.86 19.22
N ILE A 124 -0.41 12.91 19.99
CA ILE A 124 -1.14 12.76 21.26
C ILE A 124 -2.62 13.14 21.13
N GLN A 125 -3.01 14.12 20.30
CA GLN A 125 -4.38 14.56 19.90
C GLN A 125 -4.27 16.02 19.41
N ARG A 126 -4.97 16.43 18.35
CA ARG A 126 -4.83 17.77 17.71
C ARG A 126 -5.66 18.90 18.37
N PRO A 127 -5.34 20.21 18.17
CA PRO A 127 -4.17 20.83 17.55
C PRO A 127 -3.57 21.97 18.40
N LEU A 128 -2.82 21.70 19.47
CA LEU A 128 -2.04 22.77 20.14
C LEU A 128 -0.62 22.40 20.55
N LEU A 129 -0.23 21.13 20.44
CA LEU A 129 1.15 20.71 20.64
C LEU A 129 1.60 19.87 19.46
N ARG A 130 2.06 20.56 18.40
CA ARG A 130 3.01 20.01 17.42
C ARG A 130 4.37 19.72 18.09
N SER A 131 4.40 19.23 19.32
CA SER A 131 5.62 18.76 19.95
C SER A 131 5.93 17.41 19.35
N GLN A 132 6.68 17.44 18.25
CA GLN A 132 7.39 16.28 17.74
C GLN A 132 8.38 15.86 18.82
N VAL A 133 8.00 14.87 19.63
CA VAL A 133 8.96 14.23 20.52
C VAL A 133 9.79 13.31 19.66
N LYS A 134 10.97 13.78 19.25
CA LYS A 134 11.99 12.91 18.68
C LYS A 134 12.51 12.05 19.83
N ILE A 135 12.02 10.81 19.90
CA ILE A 135 12.51 9.85 20.88
C ILE A 135 13.94 9.50 20.45
N PRO A 136 14.98 9.75 21.28
CA PRO A 136 16.31 9.25 21.01
C PRO A 136 16.25 7.72 21.06
N LEU A 137 16.68 7.09 19.98
CA LEU A 137 16.85 5.65 19.85
C LEU A 137 18.31 5.30 20.11
#